data_AF-A0A916H598-F1
#
_entry.id   AF-A0A916H598-F1
#
_cell.length_a   1.000
_cell.length_b   1.000
_cell.length_c   1.000
_cell.angle_alpha   90.00
_cell.angle_beta   90.00
_cell.angle_gamma   90.00
#
_symmetry.space_group_name_H-M   'P 1'
#
loop_
_entity.id
_entity.type
_entity.pdbx_description
1 polymer ?
#
loop_
_entity_poly.entity_id
_entity_poly.type
_entity_poly.pdbx_seq_one_letter_code
_entity_poly.pdbx_strand_id
1 'polypeptide(L)'
;MFLFPLYAALVWYGCFRWRRRFLGFASLAAGVMGVAFLAGVDVVVTRWLTHQFPKPLFLLMLAAEAGIILPVGLFVVMMPRERIELPCRGCGYELEGLETANPTCPECGLIHARRRCGRCRAERAESRCWWGRANCPCAESAWWSCGRGPRCWS
;
A
#
# COMPACT_ATOMS: atom_id res chain seq x y z
N MET A 1 -15.74 12.77 23.67
CA MET A 1 -16.15 11.74 22.70
C MET A 1 -15.46 11.87 21.35
N PHE A 2 -15.37 13.07 20.74
CA PHE A 2 -14.69 13.26 19.45
C PHE A 2 -13.18 12.99 19.43
N LEU A 3 -12.51 13.06 20.60
CA LEU A 3 -11.08 12.81 20.71
C LEU A 3 -10.69 11.40 20.23
N PHE A 4 -11.52 10.38 20.52
CA PHE A 4 -11.23 8.98 20.21
C PHE A 4 -11.27 8.70 18.70
N PRO A 5 -12.34 9.04 17.95
CA PRO A 5 -12.31 8.91 16.49
C PRO A 5 -11.20 9.71 15.81
N LEU A 6 -10.91 10.92 16.31
CA LEU A 6 -9.84 11.76 15.77
C LEU A 6 -8.48 11.09 15.95
N TYR A 7 -8.23 10.52 17.13
CA TYR A 7 -7.03 9.76 17.44
C TYR A 7 -6.89 8.54 16.53
N ALA A 8 -7.94 7.72 16.41
CA ALA A 8 -7.95 6.56 15.52
C ALA A 8 -7.66 6.95 14.06
N ALA A 9 -8.26 8.04 13.58
CA ALA A 9 -8.03 8.56 12.23
C ALA A 9 -6.57 8.98 12.00
N LEU A 10 -5.91 9.59 12.99
CA LEU A 10 -4.48 9.94 12.91
C LEU A 10 -3.58 8.69 12.85
N VAL A 11 -3.88 7.69 13.68
CA VAL A 11 -3.16 6.40 13.66
C VAL A 11 -3.33 5.72 12.30
N TRP A 12 -4.55 5.64 11.79
CA TRP A 12 -4.84 5.06 10.48
C TRP A 12 -4.21 5.84 9.34
N TYR A 13 -4.22 7.18 9.39
CA TYR A 13 -3.53 8.02 8.42
C TYR A 13 -2.04 7.67 8.36
N GLY A 14 -1.38 7.50 9.51
CA GLY A 14 -0.01 7.02 9.59
C GLY A 14 0.17 5.64 8.93
N CYS A 15 -0.66 4.67 9.30
CA CYS A 15 -0.65 3.34 8.70
C CYS A 15 -0.82 3.38 7.17
N PHE A 16 -1.71 4.25 6.67
CA PHE A 16 -1.96 4.44 5.24
C PHE A 16 -0.79 5.12 4.52
N ARG A 17 -0.18 6.12 5.17
CA ARG A 17 0.93 6.90 4.61
C ARG A 17 2.22 6.08 4.46
N TRP A 18 2.45 5.13 5.36
CA TRP A 18 3.63 4.27 5.41
C TRP A 18 3.33 2.77 5.18
N ARG A 19 2.32 2.47 4.37
CA ARG A 19 1.99 1.09 3.94
C ARG A 19 3.23 0.30 3.49
N ARG A 20 3.35 -0.96 3.96
CA ARG A 20 4.46 -1.90 3.70
C ARG A 20 5.88 -1.46 4.08
N ARG A 21 6.04 -0.39 4.86
CA ARG A 21 7.31 -0.04 5.51
C ARG A 21 7.24 -0.39 6.98
N PHE A 22 8.37 -0.67 7.62
CA PHE A 22 8.45 -0.82 9.08
C PHE A 22 7.85 0.37 9.84
N LEU A 23 7.86 1.56 9.22
CA LEU A 23 7.22 2.77 9.75
C LEU A 23 5.68 2.63 9.92
N GLY A 24 5.00 1.86 9.08
CA GLY A 24 3.56 1.60 9.24
C GLY A 24 3.25 0.72 10.46
N PHE A 25 4.12 -0.27 10.74
CA PHE A 25 4.03 -1.05 11.97
C PHE A 25 4.38 -0.21 13.19
N ALA A 26 5.37 0.70 13.07
CA ALA A 26 5.71 1.64 14.14
C ALA A 26 4.55 2.60 14.46
N SER A 27 3.81 3.10 13.45
CA SER A 27 2.64 3.93 13.69
C SER A 27 1.50 3.17 14.37
N LEU A 28 1.29 1.90 14.00
CA LEU A 28 0.31 1.04 14.67
C LEU A 28 0.70 0.78 16.13
N ALA A 29 1.96 0.42 16.38
CA ALA A 29 2.50 0.20 17.72
C ALA A 29 2.40 1.46 18.59
N ALA A 30 2.73 2.63 18.04
CA ALA A 30 2.53 3.92 18.70
C ALA A 30 1.05 4.18 19.02
N GLY A 31 0.14 3.83 18.10
CA GLY A 31 -1.30 3.92 18.31
C GLY A 31 -1.80 3.08 19.50
N VAL A 32 -1.38 1.81 19.58
CA VAL A 32 -1.74 0.91 20.68
C VAL A 32 -1.11 1.38 21.99
N MET A 33 0.16 1.78 21.94
CA MET A 33 0.89 2.30 23.11
C MET A 33 0.26 3.58 23.65
N GLY A 34 -0.24 4.47 22.78
CA GLY A 34 -0.94 5.68 23.21
C GLY A 34 -2.24 5.37 23.94
N VAL A 35 -3.02 4.37 23.50
CA VAL A 35 -4.23 3.95 24.24
C VAL A 35 -3.87 3.35 25.60
N ALA A 36 -2.85 2.48 25.63
CA ALA A 36 -2.36 1.89 26.88
C ALA A 36 -1.83 2.96 27.85
N PHE A 37 -1.13 3.97 27.33
CA PHE A 37 -0.63 5.11 28.11
C PHE A 37 -1.79 5.92 28.69
N LEU A 38 -2.80 6.27 27.88
CA LEU A 38 -3.99 6.98 28.37
C LEU A 38 -4.73 6.19 29.45
N ALA A 39 -4.86 4.86 29.30
CA ALA A 39 -5.43 4.00 30.34
C ALA A 39 -4.60 4.04 31.63
N GLY A 40 -3.27 4.00 31.53
CA GLY A 40 -2.38 4.10 32.69
C GLY A 40 -2.46 5.46 33.39
N VAL A 41 -2.49 6.54 32.62
CA VAL A 41 -2.66 7.90 33.15
C VAL A 41 -4.00 8.03 33.87
N ASP A 42 -5.09 7.50 33.30
CA ASP A 42 -6.41 7.53 33.95
C ASP A 42 -6.42 6.81 35.30
N VAL A 43 -5.79 5.63 35.39
CA VAL A 43 -5.64 4.89 36.64
C VAL A 43 -4.86 5.70 37.68
N VAL A 44 -3.74 6.30 37.29
CA VAL A 44 -2.89 7.10 38.19
C VAL A 44 -3.62 8.36 38.65
N VAL A 45 -4.24 9.10 37.73
CA VAL A 45 -4.96 10.34 37.99
C VAL A 45 -6.17 10.08 38.88
N THR A 46 -6.98 9.07 38.59
CA THR A 46 -8.16 8.74 39.40
C THR A 46 -7.78 8.28 40.80
N ARG A 47 -6.70 7.48 40.92
CA ARG A 47 -6.17 7.08 42.22
C ARG A 47 -5.70 8.29 43.03
N TRP A 48 -5.06 9.25 42.39
CA TRP A 48 -4.53 10.44 43.05
C TRP A 48 -5.63 11.43 43.47
N LEU A 49 -6.53 11.79 42.56
CA LEU A 49 -7.56 12.81 42.82
C LEU A 49 -8.72 12.31 43.69
N THR A 50 -9.25 11.13 43.38
CA THR A 50 -10.54 10.70 43.93
C THR A 50 -10.42 9.64 44.99
N HIS A 51 -9.24 9.01 45.14
CA HIS A 51 -9.01 7.83 46.01
C HIS A 51 -10.00 6.67 45.76
N GLN A 52 -10.71 6.71 44.63
CA GLN A 52 -11.64 5.68 44.20
C GLN A 52 -11.01 4.87 43.06
N PHE A 53 -11.54 3.67 42.84
CA PHE A 53 -11.16 2.87 41.70
C PHE A 53 -11.66 3.49 40.39
N PRO A 54 -10.91 3.32 39.28
CA PRO A 54 -11.34 3.80 37.97
C PRO A 54 -12.69 3.18 37.60
N LYS A 55 -13.56 3.99 36.98
CA LYS A 55 -14.88 3.52 36.55
C LYS A 55 -14.68 2.48 35.44
N PRO A 56 -15.24 1.26 35.56
CA PRO A 56 -15.01 0.18 34.60
C PRO A 56 -15.49 0.54 33.19
N LEU A 57 -16.46 1.44 33.09
CA LEU A 57 -17.01 1.90 31.81
C LEU A 57 -15.97 2.64 30.95
N PHE A 58 -15.10 3.44 31.56
CA PHE A 58 -14.07 4.17 30.81
C PHE A 58 -12.98 3.24 30.27
N LEU A 59 -12.54 2.29 31.10
CA LEU A 59 -11.60 1.23 30.69
C LEU A 59 -12.18 0.34 29.59
N LEU A 60 -13.46 -0.03 29.68
CA LEU A 60 -14.14 -0.80 28.65
C LEU A 60 -14.18 -0.05 27.30
N MET A 61 -14.44 1.27 27.35
CA MET A 61 -14.47 2.11 26.15
C MET A 61 -13.08 2.23 25.50
N LEU A 62 -12.02 2.45 26.29
CA LEU A 62 -10.63 2.46 25.81
C LEU A 62 -10.22 1.10 25.24
N ALA A 63 -10.62 0.00 25.90
CA ALA A 63 -10.36 -1.35 25.42
C ALA A 63 -11.06 -1.63 24.09
N ALA A 64 -12.32 -1.19 23.95
CA ALA A 64 -13.06 -1.31 22.69
C ALA A 64 -12.39 -0.51 21.56
N GLU A 65 -11.91 0.69 21.84
CA GLU A 65 -11.18 1.51 20.86
C GLU A 65 -9.85 0.86 20.44
N ALA A 66 -9.04 0.38 21.38
CA ALA A 66 -7.83 -0.39 21.06
C ALA A 66 -8.17 -1.62 20.21
N GLY A 67 -9.25 -2.30 20.56
CA GLY A 67 -9.78 -3.46 19.84
C GLY A 67 -10.23 -3.15 18.41
N ILE A 68 -10.58 -1.91 18.07
CA ILE A 68 -10.91 -1.50 16.70
C ILE A 68 -9.65 -1.01 15.96
N ILE A 69 -8.80 -0.20 16.61
CA ILE A 69 -7.59 0.35 16.02
C ILE A 69 -6.63 -0.76 15.59
N LEU A 70 -6.46 -1.79 16.43
CA LEU A 70 -5.51 -2.87 16.20
C LEU A 70 -5.82 -3.71 14.94
N PRO A 71 -7.01 -4.33 14.77
CA PRO A 71 -7.31 -5.12 13.58
C PRO A 71 -7.43 -4.27 12.32
N VAL A 72 -8.08 -3.09 12.38
CA VAL A 72 -8.23 -2.22 11.21
C VAL A 72 -6.87 -1.68 10.78
N GLY A 73 -6.05 -1.21 11.73
CA GLY A 73 -4.71 -0.73 11.45
C GLY A 73 -3.80 -1.83 10.90
N LEU A 74 -3.85 -3.03 11.47
CA LEU A 74 -3.10 -4.20 10.98
C LEU A 74 -3.52 -4.55 9.54
N PHE A 75 -4.82 -4.59 9.27
CA PHE A 75 -5.36 -4.83 7.93
C PHE A 75 -4.84 -3.79 6.92
N VAL A 76 -4.88 -2.51 7.26
CA VAL A 76 -4.37 -1.42 6.40
C VAL A 76 -2.88 -1.54 6.13
N VAL A 77 -2.07 -1.94 7.12
CA VAL A 77 -0.62 -2.11 6.95
C VAL A 77 -0.30 -3.35 6.10
N MET A 78 -1.08 -4.43 6.24
CA MET A 78 -0.91 -5.67 5.48
C MET A 78 -1.38 -5.56 4.03
N MET A 79 -2.31 -4.65 3.74
CA MET A 79 -2.88 -4.47 2.41
C MET A 79 -1.77 -4.33 1.35
N PRO A 80 -1.78 -5.16 0.29
CA PRO A 80 -0.86 -5.01 -0.81
C PRO A 80 -0.97 -3.62 -1.40
N ARG A 81 0.17 -2.96 -1.58
CA ARG A 81 0.20 -1.80 -2.47
C ARG A 81 0.07 -2.35 -3.87
N GLU A 82 -1.15 -2.28 -4.41
CA GLU A 82 -1.40 -2.48 -5.82
C GLU A 82 -0.45 -1.56 -6.58
N ARG A 83 0.47 -2.18 -7.31
CA ARG A 83 1.40 -1.42 -8.13
C ARG A 83 0.62 -1.12 -9.39
N ILE A 84 0.34 0.16 -9.60
CA ILE A 84 -0.13 0.64 -10.88
C ILE A 84 0.93 0.25 -11.91
N GLU A 85 0.67 -0.81 -12.69
CA GLU A 85 1.64 -1.29 -13.66
C GLU A 85 1.78 -0.31 -14.83
N LEU A 86 0.71 0.46 -15.08
CA LEU A 86 0.51 1.24 -16.29
C LEU A 86 0.03 2.68 -16.01
N PRO A 87 0.82 3.53 -15.33
CA PRO A 87 0.42 4.90 -15.07
C PRO A 87 0.50 5.75 -16.35
N CYS A 88 -0.49 6.63 -16.54
CA CYS A 88 -0.51 7.66 -17.57
C CYS A 88 0.70 8.59 -17.42
N ARG A 89 1.37 8.90 -18.52
CA ARG A 89 2.55 9.79 -18.53
C ARG A 89 2.23 11.25 -18.21
N GLY A 90 0.98 11.68 -18.43
CA GLY A 90 0.51 13.04 -18.16
C GLY A 90 0.05 13.21 -16.71
N CYS A 91 -1.06 12.57 -16.34
CA CYS A 91 -1.70 12.74 -15.03
C CYS A 91 -1.43 11.63 -14.01
N GLY A 92 -0.79 10.53 -14.41
CA GLY A 92 -0.55 9.38 -13.52
C GLY A 92 -1.73 8.42 -13.33
N TYR A 93 -2.86 8.64 -14.02
CA TYR A 93 -4.03 7.75 -14.01
C TYR A 93 -3.67 6.31 -14.42
N GLU A 94 -4.25 5.33 -13.75
CA GLU A 94 -4.03 3.91 -14.02
C GLU A 94 -4.74 3.49 -15.32
N LEU A 95 -3.96 3.08 -16.32
CA LEU A 95 -4.48 2.68 -17.64
C LEU A 95 -4.67 1.16 -17.75
N GLU A 96 -4.52 0.43 -16.65
CA GLU A 96 -4.74 -1.01 -16.61
C GLU A 96 -6.24 -1.32 -16.81
N GLY A 97 -6.55 -2.37 -17.57
CA GLY A 97 -7.92 -2.72 -17.96
C GLY A 97 -8.46 -2.02 -19.22
N LEU A 98 -7.74 -1.06 -19.81
CA LEU A 98 -8.05 -0.59 -21.17
C LEU A 98 -7.43 -1.54 -22.20
N GLU A 99 -8.26 -2.30 -22.91
CA GLU A 99 -7.83 -3.29 -23.92
C GLU A 99 -7.21 -2.68 -25.18
N THR A 100 -7.16 -1.35 -25.30
CA THR A 100 -6.60 -0.70 -26.48
C THR A 100 -5.07 -0.68 -26.40
N ALA A 101 -4.41 -1.07 -27.50
CA ALA A 101 -2.95 -1.01 -27.63
C ALA A 101 -2.39 0.42 -27.43
N ASN A 102 -3.25 1.43 -27.59
CA ASN A 102 -2.93 2.83 -27.43
C ASN A 102 -4.03 3.57 -26.67
N PRO A 103 -4.09 3.43 -25.34
CA PRO A 103 -5.16 4.05 -24.58
C PRO A 103 -4.99 5.58 -24.61
N THR A 104 -6.06 6.26 -24.98
CA THR A 104 -6.24 7.68 -24.69
C THR A 104 -6.61 7.80 -23.23
N CYS A 105 -5.92 8.66 -22.47
CA CYS A 105 -6.24 8.81 -21.06
C CYS A 105 -7.61 9.49 -20.90
N PRO A 106 -8.54 8.91 -20.12
CA PRO A 106 -9.87 9.50 -19.93
C PRO A 106 -9.81 10.81 -19.12
N GLU A 107 -8.83 10.95 -18.21
CA GLU A 107 -8.68 12.13 -17.37
C GLU A 107 -8.08 13.34 -18.10
N CYS A 108 -7.04 13.13 -18.91
CA CYS A 108 -6.29 14.24 -19.53
C CYS A 108 -6.39 14.30 -21.05
N GLY A 109 -7.10 13.37 -21.70
CA GLY A 109 -7.24 13.30 -23.16
C GLY A 109 -5.95 12.96 -23.91
N LEU A 110 -4.86 12.66 -23.20
CA LEU A 110 -3.55 12.43 -23.81
C LEU A 110 -3.58 11.15 -24.65
N ILE A 111 -3.35 11.30 -25.95
CA ILE A 111 -3.20 10.18 -26.89
C ILE A 111 -1.84 9.52 -26.62
N HIS A 112 -1.77 8.19 -26.68
CA HIS A 112 -0.58 7.41 -26.31
C HIS A 112 -0.20 7.63 -24.84
N ALA A 113 -1.17 7.49 -23.92
CA ALA A 113 -0.98 7.82 -22.51
C ALA A 113 0.03 6.90 -21.78
N ARG A 114 0.21 5.67 -22.27
CA ARG A 114 1.11 4.67 -21.68
C ARG A 114 2.58 5.11 -21.77
N ARG A 115 3.30 5.16 -20.66
CA ARG A 115 4.78 5.25 -20.70
C ARG A 115 5.30 3.97 -21.35
N ARG A 116 6.11 4.10 -22.42
CA ARG A 116 6.87 2.96 -22.94
C ARG A 116 7.83 2.52 -21.84
N CYS A 117 7.55 1.38 -21.22
CA CYS A 117 8.47 0.81 -20.24
C CYS A 117 9.82 0.58 -20.91
N GLY A 118 10.91 0.96 -20.26
CA GLY A 118 12.27 0.79 -20.80
C GLY A 118 12.60 -0.67 -21.16
N ARG A 119 11.89 -1.64 -20.56
CA ARG A 119 11.96 -3.07 -20.91
C ARG A 119 11.58 -3.36 -22.36
N CYS A 120 10.54 -2.72 -22.89
CA CYS A 120 10.18 -2.84 -24.31
C CYS A 120 11.22 -2.16 -25.23
N ARG A 121 12.06 -1.25 -24.70
CA ARG A 121 13.18 -0.66 -25.43
C ARG A 121 14.35 -1.65 -25.56
N ALA A 122 14.57 -2.49 -24.54
CA ALA A 122 15.58 -3.55 -24.58
C ALA A 122 15.19 -4.64 -25.60
N GLU A 123 13.93 -5.08 -25.62
CA GLU A 123 13.43 -6.01 -26.66
C GLU A 123 13.46 -5.41 -28.07
N ARG A 124 13.31 -4.08 -28.21
CA ARG A 124 13.49 -3.39 -29.51
C ARG A 124 14.94 -3.23 -29.97
N ALA A 125 15.90 -3.30 -29.05
CA ALA A 125 17.31 -3.31 -29.41
C ALA A 125 17.73 -4.68 -29.96
N GLU A 126 17.14 -5.76 -29.44
CA GLU A 126 17.40 -7.13 -29.88
C GLU A 126 16.61 -7.53 -31.14
N SER A 127 15.39 -7.01 -31.32
CA SER A 127 14.57 -7.26 -32.53
C SER A 127 15.01 -6.49 -33.78
N ARG A 128 16.09 -5.69 -33.71
CA ARG A 128 16.72 -5.13 -34.92
C ARG A 128 17.60 -6.14 -35.68
N CYS A 129 17.77 -7.36 -35.17
CA CYS A 129 18.48 -8.43 -35.87
C CYS A 129 17.59 -9.46 -36.61
N TRP A 130 16.25 -9.39 -36.53
CA TRP A 130 15.38 -10.41 -37.13
C TRP A 130 14.15 -9.81 -37.83
N TRP A 131 14.38 -8.96 -38.83
CA TRP A 131 13.39 -8.79 -39.90
C TRP A 131 13.34 -10.07 -40.73
N GLY A 132 12.57 -11.06 -40.26
CA GLY A 132 12.53 -12.36 -40.90
C GLY A 132 11.54 -13.38 -40.33
N ARG A 133 10.37 -12.99 -39.80
CA ARG A 133 9.10 -13.72 -39.95
C ARG A 133 7.94 -13.08 -39.19
N ALA A 134 6.79 -13.11 -39.85
CA ALA A 134 5.57 -12.35 -39.56
C ALA A 134 4.65 -12.99 -38.51
N ASN A 135 5.15 -13.38 -37.33
CA ASN A 135 4.28 -13.83 -36.24
C ASN A 135 4.96 -13.67 -34.88
N CYS A 136 4.54 -12.65 -34.12
CA CYS A 136 4.88 -12.53 -32.70
C CYS A 136 3.65 -12.89 -31.83
N PRO A 137 3.48 -14.17 -31.45
CA PRO A 137 2.60 -14.57 -30.36
C PRO A 137 3.37 -14.46 -29.02
N CYS A 138 3.78 -13.23 -28.66
CA CYS A 138 3.93 -12.85 -27.25
C CYS A 138 2.76 -11.93 -26.80
N ALA A 139 1.73 -11.87 -27.65
CA ALA A 139 0.38 -12.20 -27.23
C ALA A 139 0.37 -13.65 -26.69
N GLU A 140 0.00 -13.82 -25.43
CA GLU A 140 -0.34 -15.07 -24.74
C GLU A 140 0.80 -16.09 -24.46
N SER A 141 1.18 -16.19 -23.17
CA SER A 141 1.47 -17.48 -22.48
C SER A 141 2.89 -18.06 -22.35
N ALA A 142 3.97 -17.34 -22.60
CA ALA A 142 5.32 -17.87 -22.32
C ALA A 142 6.19 -16.76 -21.68
N TRP A 143 6.83 -16.88 -20.52
CA TRP A 143 7.55 -18.02 -19.97
C TRP A 143 7.60 -17.95 -18.43
N TRP A 144 6.93 -18.90 -17.76
CA TRP A 144 7.09 -19.25 -16.35
C TRP A 144 8.45 -19.92 -16.01
N SER A 145 9.48 -19.75 -16.85
CA SER A 145 10.63 -20.68 -16.87
C SER A 145 11.94 -20.06 -17.36
N CYS A 146 12.27 -18.82 -16.94
CA CYS A 146 13.65 -18.31 -17.04
C CYS A 146 14.50 -18.67 -15.80
N GLY A 147 14.49 -19.95 -15.45
CA GLY A 147 15.42 -20.56 -14.49
C GLY A 147 16.50 -21.34 -15.26
N ARG A 148 17.75 -20.89 -15.12
CA ARG A 148 19.04 -21.42 -15.65
C ARG A 148 19.54 -20.76 -16.94
N GLY A 149 20.32 -19.68 -16.74
CA GLY A 149 21.28 -19.21 -17.74
C GLY A 149 22.54 -20.10 -17.80
N PRO A 150 23.20 -20.23 -18.96
CA PRO A 150 24.52 -20.83 -19.08
C PRO A 150 25.60 -19.84 -18.63
N ARG A 151 26.53 -20.32 -17.79
CA ARG A 151 27.78 -19.61 -17.47
C ARG A 151 28.70 -19.68 -18.68
N CYS A 152 29.06 -18.54 -19.26
CA CYS A 152 30.21 -18.46 -20.16
C CYS A 152 31.48 -18.67 -19.33
N TRP A 153 32.24 -19.72 -19.62
CA TRP A 153 33.65 -19.82 -19.28
C TRP A 153 34.45 -19.37 -20.51
N SER A 154 35.34 -18.40 -20.28
CA SER A 154 36.41 -17.95 -21.17
C SER A 154 37.54 -18.96 -21.25
#